data_AF-A0A6I7QVV3-F1
#
_entry.id   AF-A0A6I7QVV3-F1
#
_cell.length_a   1.000
_cell.length_b   1.000
_cell.length_c   1.000
_cell.angle_alpha   90.00
_cell.angle_beta   90.00
_cell.angle_gamma   90.00
#
_symmetry.space_group_name_H-M   'P 1'
#
loop_
_entity.id
_entity.type
_entity.pdbx_description
1 polymer ?
#
loop_
_entity_poly.entity_id
_entity_poly.type
_entity_poly.pdbx_seq_one_letter_code
_entity_poly.pdbx_strand_id
1 'polypeptide(L)'
;MKRIIALGILAVVVALPAAAQSPPDYPGAVRAGAGSQSEYLVRAAFPEVRDFYGAALGPPREQTPNAAYFVYASRPLNPGVTETTGVYVSTGGNAIGPVAQVLSDLQQLVGRGGLSQARYEALEQQASTAKHLYYRDDGSGRPADRAIRERYAHILRTGSSLTPAEAEKKMMELVQQGDMAGLQALTQEMQRGASRAMELQQSPSRQAEHWIECLEEIMRAADQLGYPVHVEMRSVRQMIEGDKG
;
A
#
# COMPACT_ATOMS: atom_id res chain seq x y z
N MET A 1 -23.24 59.95 41.37
CA MET A 1 -22.26 59.79 40.27
C MET A 1 -21.39 58.58 40.57
N LYS A 2 -21.33 57.65 39.61
CA LYS A 2 -20.32 56.61 39.27
C LYS A 2 -19.10 56.53 40.22
N ARG A 3 -18.59 55.36 40.64
CA ARG A 3 -17.95 54.34 39.77
C ARG A 3 -17.88 52.98 40.47
N ILE A 4 -18.35 51.94 39.78
CA ILE A 4 -18.08 50.52 40.08
C ILE A 4 -16.74 50.22 39.41
N ILE A 5 -15.71 49.88 40.19
CA ILE A 5 -14.45 49.34 39.67
C ILE A 5 -14.68 47.83 39.59
N ALA A 6 -15.12 47.37 38.41
CA ALA A 6 -15.07 45.97 38.06
C ALA A 6 -13.60 45.59 37.83
N LEU A 7 -13.00 44.91 38.81
CA LEU A 7 -11.73 44.22 38.61
C LEU A 7 -11.99 43.07 37.63
N GLY A 8 -11.72 43.32 36.36
CA GLY A 8 -11.61 42.29 35.35
C GLY A 8 -10.44 41.39 35.69
N ILE A 9 -10.74 40.15 36.06
CA ILE A 9 -9.77 39.06 36.07
C ILE A 9 -9.36 38.89 34.60
N LEU A 10 -8.23 39.48 34.25
CA LEU A 10 -7.56 39.20 32.98
C LEU A 10 -7.08 37.75 33.09
N ALA A 11 -7.89 36.83 32.58
CA ALA A 11 -7.47 35.45 32.36
C ALA A 11 -6.37 35.49 31.28
N VAL A 12 -5.12 35.63 31.74
CA VAL A 12 -3.96 35.39 30.92
C VAL A 12 -4.00 33.91 30.57
N VAL A 13 -4.55 33.60 29.39
CA VAL A 13 -4.30 32.33 28.71
C VAL A 13 -2.82 32.36 28.34
N VAL A 14 -1.96 32.02 29.30
CA VAL A 14 -0.59 31.66 29.02
C VAL A 14 -0.69 30.37 28.22
N ALA A 15 -0.49 30.49 26.91
CA ALA A 15 -0.22 29.37 26.03
C ALA A 15 0.90 28.55 26.68
N LEU A 16 0.54 27.39 27.24
CA LEU A 16 1.51 26.42 27.69
C LEU A 16 2.45 26.14 26.52
N PRO A 17 3.79 26.17 26.72
CA PRO A 17 4.70 25.72 25.69
C PRO A 17 4.30 24.29 25.35
N ALA A 18 4.02 24.04 24.07
CA ALA A 18 3.71 22.72 23.55
C ALA A 18 4.91 21.80 23.83
N ALA A 19 4.94 21.19 25.02
CA ALA A 19 5.60 19.91 25.18
C ALA A 19 5.03 19.03 24.07
N ALA A 20 5.91 18.43 23.27
CA ALA A 20 5.58 17.62 22.11
C ALA A 20 4.60 16.49 22.50
N GLN A 21 3.32 16.80 22.55
CA GLN A 21 2.25 15.84 22.71
C GLN A 21 2.15 15.15 21.36
N SER A 22 2.18 13.82 21.39
CA SER A 22 1.91 13.02 20.21
C SER A 22 0.61 13.52 19.57
N PRO A 23 0.56 13.68 18.24
CA PRO A 23 -0.63 14.14 17.55
C PRO A 23 -1.81 13.21 17.86
N PRO A 24 -3.04 13.75 17.88
CA PRO A 24 -4.21 12.91 18.09
C PRO A 24 -4.34 11.87 16.97
N ASP A 25 -4.79 10.67 17.34
CA ASP A 25 -5.16 9.65 16.38
C ASP A 25 -6.39 10.13 15.58
N TYR A 26 -6.43 9.83 14.28
CA TYR A 26 -7.59 10.14 13.46
C TYR A 26 -8.81 9.32 13.95
N PRO A 27 -10.01 9.92 14.10
CA PRO A 27 -11.19 9.20 14.58
C PRO A 27 -11.53 7.98 13.71
N GLY A 28 -11.66 6.81 14.34
CA GLY A 28 -11.93 5.56 13.62
C GLY A 28 -10.73 4.97 12.88
N ALA A 29 -9.51 5.45 13.14
CA ALA A 29 -8.30 4.81 12.66
C ALA A 29 -8.10 3.44 13.33
N VAL A 30 -7.60 2.47 12.56
CA VAL A 30 -7.20 1.15 13.07
C VAL A 30 -5.70 0.96 12.91
N ARG A 31 -5.07 0.12 13.73
CA ARG A 31 -3.63 -0.17 13.61
C ARG A 31 -3.35 -0.99 12.35
N ALA A 32 -2.24 -0.71 11.68
CA ALA A 32 -1.87 -1.40 10.43
C ALA A 32 -1.51 -2.89 10.61
N GLY A 33 -1.20 -3.32 11.83
CA GLY A 33 -0.90 -4.71 12.16
C GLY A 33 -0.89 -4.97 13.67
N ALA A 34 -0.86 -6.24 14.06
CA ALA A 34 -0.76 -6.64 15.45
C ALA A 34 0.52 -6.08 16.09
N GLY A 35 0.36 -5.22 17.10
CA GLY A 35 1.47 -4.60 17.83
C GLY A 35 2.05 -3.32 17.21
N SER A 36 1.56 -2.85 16.05
CA SER A 36 2.03 -1.58 15.48
C SER A 36 1.63 -0.40 16.38
N GLN A 37 2.59 0.43 16.78
CA GLN A 37 2.36 1.63 17.62
C GLN A 37 2.44 2.94 16.85
N SER A 38 2.94 2.90 15.61
CA SER A 38 3.22 4.09 14.80
C SER A 38 2.47 4.11 13.48
N GLU A 39 1.80 3.03 13.08
CA GLU A 39 1.12 2.93 11.79
C GLU A 39 -0.37 2.66 11.96
N TYR A 40 -1.16 3.51 11.31
CA TYR A 40 -2.61 3.50 11.37
C TYR A 40 -3.21 3.58 9.97
N LEU A 41 -4.45 3.13 9.89
CA LEU A 41 -5.22 2.99 8.67
C LEU A 41 -6.55 3.67 8.84
N VAL A 42 -6.96 4.42 7.82
CA VAL A 42 -8.13 5.29 7.88
C VAL A 42 -9.01 5.04 6.67
N ARG A 43 -10.33 4.91 6.92
CA ARG A 43 -11.35 4.71 5.87
C ARG A 43 -11.70 6.00 5.12
N ALA A 44 -11.52 7.14 5.77
CA ALA A 44 -11.80 8.46 5.22
C ALA A 44 -10.92 8.79 4.00
N ALA A 45 -11.38 9.73 3.19
CA ALA A 45 -10.64 10.17 2.00
C ALA A 45 -9.37 10.95 2.39
N PHE A 46 -8.33 10.88 1.54
CA PHE A 46 -7.05 11.57 1.79
C PHE A 46 -7.18 13.06 2.14
N PRO A 47 -8.00 13.88 1.43
CA PRO A 47 -8.16 15.28 1.79
C PRO A 47 -8.68 15.48 3.22
N GLU A 48 -9.62 14.64 3.68
CA GLU A 48 -10.19 14.73 5.03
C GLU A 48 -9.15 14.40 6.11
N VAL A 49 -8.35 13.36 5.89
CA VAL A 49 -7.27 12.97 6.83
C VAL A 49 -6.17 14.01 6.83
N ARG A 50 -5.79 14.55 5.66
CA ARG A 50 -4.81 15.63 5.53
C ARG A 50 -5.28 16.88 6.28
N ASP A 51 -6.53 17.29 6.09
CA ASP A 51 -7.06 18.52 6.67
C ASP A 51 -7.21 18.40 8.20
N PHE A 52 -7.54 17.21 8.70
CA PHE A 52 -7.52 16.90 10.14
C PHE A 52 -6.14 17.16 10.75
N TYR A 53 -5.08 16.59 10.18
CA TYR A 53 -3.72 16.81 10.68
C TYR A 53 -3.23 18.24 10.43
N GLY A 54 -3.70 18.88 9.34
CA GLY A 54 -3.43 20.29 9.07
C GLY A 54 -3.99 21.23 10.14
N ALA A 55 -5.19 20.95 10.64
CA ALA A 55 -5.79 21.71 11.74
C ALA A 55 -5.07 21.49 13.08
N ALA A 56 -4.55 20.28 13.32
CA ALA A 56 -3.87 19.93 14.56
C ALA A 56 -2.39 20.39 14.61
N LEU A 57 -1.68 20.32 13.49
CA LEU A 57 -0.22 20.47 13.42
C LEU A 57 0.25 21.67 12.57
N GLY A 58 -0.66 22.34 11.88
CA GLY A 58 -0.33 23.38 10.90
C GLY A 58 -0.10 22.81 9.50
N PRO A 59 0.35 23.65 8.54
CA PRO A 59 0.50 23.24 7.15
C PRO A 59 1.54 22.12 6.99
N PRO A 60 1.37 21.22 6.00
CA PRO A 60 2.33 20.16 5.75
C PRO A 60 3.67 20.73 5.29
N ARG A 61 4.75 20.12 5.76
CA ARG A 61 6.11 20.43 5.33
C ARG A 61 6.37 19.98 3.89
N GLU A 62 5.83 18.82 3.52
CA GLU A 62 5.91 18.26 2.18
C GLU A 62 4.51 17.80 1.77
N GLN A 63 4.09 18.11 0.54
CA GLN A 63 2.79 17.72 0.01
C GLN A 63 2.87 17.32 -1.45
N THR A 64 2.24 16.20 -1.78
CA THR A 64 1.98 15.74 -3.16
C THR A 64 0.47 15.45 -3.30
N PRO A 65 -0.04 15.12 -4.50
CA PRO A 65 -1.44 14.72 -4.64
C PRO A 65 -1.86 13.52 -3.76
N ASN A 66 -0.90 12.71 -3.32
CA ASN A 66 -1.13 11.42 -2.66
C ASN A 66 -0.47 11.30 -1.29
N ALA A 67 0.25 12.32 -0.82
CA ALA A 67 0.94 12.28 0.46
C ALA A 67 1.12 13.67 1.07
N ALA A 68 1.17 13.73 2.39
CA ALA A 68 1.47 14.93 3.16
C ALA A 68 2.29 14.56 4.41
N TYR A 69 3.32 15.33 4.72
CA TYR A 69 4.13 15.16 5.94
C TYR A 69 3.99 16.38 6.86
N PHE A 70 3.52 16.16 8.08
CA PHE A 70 3.32 17.18 9.11
C PHE A 70 4.34 16.99 10.22
N VAL A 71 5.03 18.05 10.65
CA VAL A 71 6.03 17.98 11.73
C VAL A 71 5.41 18.48 13.03
N TYR A 72 5.54 17.70 14.11
CA TYR A 72 5.06 18.11 15.44
C TYR A 72 6.17 18.21 16.48
N ALA A 73 7.34 17.61 16.22
CA ALA A 73 8.50 17.75 17.07
C ALA A 73 9.77 17.86 16.23
N SER A 74 10.72 18.66 16.71
CA SER A 74 12.06 18.79 16.12
C SER A 74 13.08 18.80 17.24
N ARG A 75 14.11 17.95 17.13
CA ARG A 75 15.21 17.85 18.07
C ARG A 75 16.54 18.05 17.32
N PRO A 76 17.35 19.05 17.70
CA PRO A 76 18.72 19.14 17.20
C PRO A 76 19.53 17.95 17.77
N LEU A 77 20.20 17.21 16.88
CA LEU A 77 21.06 16.09 17.30
C LEU A 77 22.52 16.52 17.39
N ASN A 78 23.02 17.23 16.37
CA ASN A 78 24.39 17.74 16.23
C ASN A 78 24.36 19.05 15.45
N PRO A 79 25.45 19.85 15.44
CA PRO A 79 25.58 20.99 14.53
C PRO A 79 25.25 20.58 13.09
N GLY A 80 24.30 21.27 12.48
CA GLY A 80 23.85 20.97 11.11
C GLY A 80 22.94 19.74 10.96
N VAL A 81 22.49 19.08 12.02
CA VAL A 81 21.56 17.94 11.93
C VAL A 81 20.36 18.10 12.84
N THR A 82 19.16 18.13 12.26
CA THR A 82 17.89 18.15 13.00
C THR A 82 17.11 16.88 12.71
N GLU A 83 16.68 16.21 13.78
CA GLU A 83 15.70 15.12 13.72
C GLU A 83 14.31 15.71 13.87
N THR A 84 13.42 15.39 12.95
CA THR A 84 12.02 15.84 12.97
C THR A 84 11.12 14.64 13.10
N THR A 85 10.22 14.66 14.07
CA THR A 85 9.17 13.66 14.21
C THR A 85 7.86 14.24 13.70
N GLY A 86 7.18 13.45 12.88
CA GLY A 86 6.01 13.91 12.17
C GLY A 86 5.00 12.81 11.86
N VAL A 87 3.86 13.24 11.34
CA VAL A 87 2.79 12.39 10.80
C VAL A 87 2.92 12.40 9.28
N TYR A 88 3.11 11.22 8.71
CA TYR A 88 3.08 11.01 7.27
C TYR A 88 1.73 10.42 6.89
N VAL A 89 0.90 11.20 6.21
CA VAL A 89 -0.39 10.77 5.65
C VAL A 89 -0.16 10.42 4.19
N SER A 90 -0.59 9.24 3.75
CA SER A 90 -0.45 8.86 2.35
C SER A 90 -1.56 7.93 1.88
N THR A 91 -1.85 7.97 0.58
CA THR A 91 -2.61 6.92 -0.11
C THR A 91 -1.69 5.77 -0.59
N GLY A 92 -0.47 5.68 -0.02
CA GLY A 92 0.54 4.66 -0.36
C GLY A 92 1.25 4.90 -1.70
N GLY A 93 1.44 6.17 -2.09
CA GLY A 93 1.83 6.62 -3.43
C GLY A 93 3.26 6.38 -3.93
N ASN A 94 4.13 5.63 -3.22
CA ASN A 94 5.52 5.46 -3.66
C ASN A 94 5.88 4.08 -4.22
N ALA A 95 5.07 3.04 -3.97
CA ALA A 95 5.23 1.73 -4.59
C ALA A 95 4.05 1.47 -5.51
N ILE A 96 4.30 1.21 -6.80
CA ILE A 96 3.26 0.77 -7.74
C ILE A 96 2.61 -0.48 -7.13
N GLY A 97 1.37 -0.33 -6.64
CA GLY A 97 0.63 -1.42 -5.99
C GLY A 97 0.33 -2.57 -6.96
N PRO A 98 0.04 -3.78 -6.48
CA PRO A 98 -0.18 -4.95 -7.35
C PRO A 98 -1.25 -4.71 -8.43
N VAL A 99 -2.37 -4.04 -8.08
CA VAL A 99 -3.40 -3.62 -9.05
C VAL A 99 -2.82 -2.72 -10.15
N ALA A 100 -2.05 -1.69 -9.78
CA ALA A 100 -1.43 -0.78 -10.75
C ALA A 100 -0.38 -1.49 -11.62
N GLN A 101 0.33 -2.49 -11.08
CA GLN A 101 1.24 -3.33 -11.87
C GLN A 101 0.47 -4.17 -12.89
N VAL A 102 -0.62 -4.82 -12.48
CA VAL A 102 -1.47 -5.61 -13.40
C VAL A 102 -2.06 -4.72 -14.50
N LEU A 103 -2.54 -3.51 -14.17
CA LEU A 103 -2.99 -2.54 -15.17
C LEU A 103 -1.85 -2.11 -16.12
N SER A 104 -0.65 -1.87 -15.60
CA SER A 104 0.53 -1.60 -16.44
C SER A 104 0.84 -2.77 -17.39
N ASP A 105 0.78 -4.01 -16.91
CA ASP A 105 0.99 -5.22 -17.70
C ASP A 105 -0.09 -5.35 -18.81
N LEU A 106 -1.36 -5.04 -18.49
CA LEU A 106 -2.47 -4.99 -19.46
C LEU A 106 -2.30 -3.87 -20.51
N GLN A 107 -1.85 -2.68 -20.10
CA GLN A 107 -1.62 -1.55 -21.01
C GLN A 107 -0.54 -1.88 -22.06
N GLN A 108 0.51 -2.61 -21.67
CA GLN A 108 1.52 -3.09 -22.62
C GLN A 108 0.92 -4.04 -23.67
N LEU A 109 -0.08 -4.83 -23.31
CA LEU A 109 -0.76 -5.75 -24.21
C LEU A 109 -1.73 -5.05 -25.16
N VAL A 110 -2.25 -3.87 -24.80
CA VAL A 110 -2.99 -3.01 -25.73
C VAL A 110 -2.11 -2.63 -26.92
N GLY A 111 -0.88 -2.19 -26.66
CA GLY A 111 0.09 -1.84 -27.71
C GLY A 111 0.50 -3.02 -28.61
N ARG A 112 0.25 -4.26 -28.17
CA ARG A 112 0.52 -5.51 -28.90
C ARG A 112 -0.73 -6.12 -29.54
N GLY A 113 -1.89 -5.44 -29.45
CA GLY A 113 -3.15 -5.93 -30.00
C GLY A 113 -3.80 -7.09 -29.21
N GLY A 114 -3.32 -7.38 -28.00
CA GLY A 114 -3.91 -8.41 -27.13
C GLY A 114 -5.19 -7.97 -26.43
N LEU A 115 -5.39 -6.66 -26.29
CA LEU A 115 -6.52 -6.04 -25.61
C LEU A 115 -6.91 -4.74 -26.34
N SER A 116 -8.21 -4.43 -26.43
CA SER A 116 -8.63 -3.13 -26.98
C SER A 116 -8.49 -2.01 -25.94
N GLN A 117 -8.23 -0.78 -26.40
CA GLN A 117 -8.13 0.39 -25.53
C GLN A 117 -9.41 0.61 -24.71
N ALA A 118 -10.59 0.47 -25.33
CA ALA A 118 -11.88 0.62 -24.65
C ALA A 118 -12.08 -0.43 -23.53
N ARG A 119 -11.59 -1.68 -23.73
CA ARG A 119 -11.67 -2.71 -22.69
C ARG A 119 -10.70 -2.41 -21.55
N TYR A 120 -9.51 -1.93 -21.86
CA TYR A 120 -8.54 -1.49 -20.86
C TYR A 120 -9.12 -0.37 -19.97
N GLU A 121 -9.71 0.66 -20.56
CA GLU A 121 -10.30 1.79 -19.82
C GLU A 121 -11.44 1.34 -18.88
N ALA A 122 -12.28 0.41 -19.34
CA ALA A 122 -13.32 -0.18 -18.49
C ALA A 122 -12.73 -0.94 -17.28
N LEU A 123 -11.63 -1.68 -17.47
CA LEU A 123 -10.94 -2.38 -16.38
C LEU A 123 -10.29 -1.40 -15.40
N GLU A 124 -9.68 -0.33 -15.88
CA GLU A 124 -9.11 0.72 -15.02
C GLU A 124 -10.19 1.38 -14.16
N GLN A 125 -11.36 1.68 -14.74
CA GLN A 125 -12.48 2.25 -13.99
C GLN A 125 -13.00 1.28 -12.93
N GLN A 126 -13.14 -0.01 -13.26
CA GLN A 126 -13.58 -1.05 -12.33
C GLN A 126 -12.58 -1.25 -11.17
N ALA A 127 -11.28 -1.20 -11.47
CA ALA A 127 -10.21 -1.40 -10.50
C ALA A 127 -9.86 -0.15 -9.69
N SER A 128 -10.46 1.00 -9.99
CA SER A 128 -10.16 2.29 -9.35
C SER A 128 -10.22 2.21 -7.81
N THR A 129 -11.26 1.57 -7.27
CA THR A 129 -11.41 1.38 -5.82
C THR A 129 -10.29 0.51 -5.24
N ALA A 130 -10.00 -0.64 -5.88
CA ALA A 130 -8.96 -1.57 -5.43
C ALA A 130 -7.54 -0.99 -5.51
N LYS A 131 -7.28 -0.10 -6.49
CA LYS A 131 -5.99 0.59 -6.67
C LYS A 131 -5.56 1.38 -5.43
N HIS A 132 -6.53 1.87 -4.66
CA HIS A 132 -6.28 2.73 -3.50
C HIS A 132 -6.30 1.97 -2.17
N LEU A 133 -6.69 0.69 -2.15
CA LEU A 133 -6.73 -0.09 -0.92
C LEU A 133 -5.31 -0.39 -0.40
N TYR A 134 -5.09 -0.09 0.87
CA TYR A 134 -3.84 -0.43 1.57
C TYR A 134 -4.01 -1.70 2.39
N TYR A 135 -5.10 -1.78 3.16
CA TYR A 135 -5.54 -2.99 3.85
C TYR A 135 -7.02 -3.26 3.69
N ARG A 136 -7.35 -4.55 3.79
CA ARG A 136 -8.71 -5.07 3.97
C ARG A 136 -9.02 -5.19 5.46
N ASP A 137 -10.28 -5.44 5.79
CA ASP A 137 -10.73 -5.61 7.18
C ASP A 137 -10.12 -6.82 7.89
N ASP A 138 -9.66 -7.83 7.14
CA ASP A 138 -8.92 -8.99 7.64
C ASP A 138 -7.40 -8.72 7.84
N GLY A 139 -6.93 -7.51 7.54
CA GLY A 139 -5.51 -7.12 7.65
C GLY A 139 -4.61 -7.66 6.52
N SER A 140 -5.15 -8.30 5.49
CA SER A 140 -4.34 -8.94 4.42
C SER A 140 -3.83 -7.95 3.36
N GLY A 141 -4.67 -7.00 2.94
CA GLY A 141 -4.29 -5.82 2.17
C GLY A 141 -3.42 -6.05 0.91
N ARG A 142 -2.55 -5.07 0.65
CA ARG A 142 -1.54 -5.10 -0.44
C ARG A 142 -0.61 -6.32 -0.39
N PRO A 143 -0.16 -6.85 0.77
CA PRO A 143 0.60 -8.09 0.82
C PRO A 143 -0.14 -9.28 0.20
N ALA A 144 -1.43 -9.43 0.47
CA ALA A 144 -2.23 -10.50 -0.15
C ALA A 144 -2.44 -10.27 -1.66
N ASP A 145 -2.66 -9.03 -2.10
CA ASP A 145 -2.73 -8.69 -3.53
C ASP A 145 -1.43 -9.02 -4.25
N ARG A 146 -0.31 -8.77 -3.57
CA ARG A 146 1.03 -9.10 -4.07
C ARG A 146 1.19 -10.61 -4.22
N ALA A 147 0.76 -11.40 -3.24
CA ALA A 147 0.81 -12.86 -3.32
C ALA A 147 -0.03 -13.40 -4.50
N ILE A 148 -1.23 -12.84 -4.73
CA ILE A 148 -2.05 -13.17 -5.91
C ILE A 148 -1.28 -12.86 -7.19
N ARG A 149 -0.78 -11.62 -7.33
CA ARG A 149 -0.02 -11.21 -8.51
C ARG A 149 1.22 -12.08 -8.74
N GLU A 150 2.00 -12.37 -7.70
CA GLU A 150 3.21 -13.19 -7.78
C GLU A 150 2.89 -14.61 -8.25
N ARG A 151 1.78 -15.19 -7.80
CA ARG A 151 1.30 -16.48 -8.29
C ARG A 151 0.96 -16.41 -9.79
N TYR A 152 0.24 -15.39 -10.23
CA TYR A 152 -0.07 -15.21 -11.65
C TYR A 152 1.17 -14.96 -12.51
N ALA A 153 2.12 -14.15 -12.04
CA ALA A 153 3.39 -13.93 -12.71
C ALA A 153 4.21 -15.23 -12.82
N HIS A 154 4.17 -16.06 -11.78
CA HIS A 154 4.82 -17.37 -11.77
C HIS A 154 4.19 -18.35 -12.77
N ILE A 155 2.85 -18.40 -12.84
CA ILE A 155 2.11 -19.19 -13.85
C ILE A 155 2.44 -18.69 -15.25
N LEU A 156 2.52 -17.38 -15.48
CA LEU A 156 2.86 -16.84 -16.80
C LEU A 156 4.27 -17.29 -17.25
N ARG A 157 5.21 -17.36 -16.31
CA ARG A 157 6.62 -17.73 -16.57
C ARG A 157 6.83 -19.23 -16.73
N THR A 158 6.14 -20.05 -15.92
CA THR A 158 6.42 -21.48 -15.77
C THR A 158 5.26 -22.39 -16.14
N GLY A 159 4.06 -21.82 -16.29
CA GLY A 159 2.79 -22.51 -16.53
C GLY A 159 2.32 -23.40 -15.38
N SER A 160 3.01 -23.34 -14.24
CA SER A 160 2.68 -24.08 -13.02
C SER A 160 2.14 -23.13 -11.96
N SER A 161 1.14 -23.59 -11.20
CA SER A 161 0.66 -22.91 -10.00
C SER A 161 1.55 -23.13 -8.78
N LEU A 162 2.46 -24.12 -8.82
CA LEU A 162 3.40 -24.44 -7.74
C LEU A 162 4.71 -23.71 -7.97
N THR A 163 5.17 -22.99 -6.94
CA THR A 163 6.54 -22.46 -6.90
C THR A 163 7.56 -23.61 -6.86
N PRO A 164 8.83 -23.38 -7.23
CA PRO A 164 9.86 -24.42 -7.16
C PRO A 164 10.00 -25.05 -5.77
N ALA A 165 9.90 -24.24 -4.71
CA ALA A 165 9.98 -24.70 -3.33
C ALA A 165 8.76 -25.56 -2.92
N GLU A 166 7.55 -25.17 -3.35
CA GLU A 166 6.35 -25.98 -3.11
C GLU A 166 6.38 -27.29 -3.90
N ALA A 167 6.87 -27.26 -5.13
CA ALA A 167 7.02 -28.44 -5.96
C ALA A 167 8.04 -29.42 -5.33
N GLU A 168 9.19 -28.92 -4.86
CA GLU A 168 10.22 -29.71 -4.17
C GLU A 168 9.67 -30.34 -2.87
N LYS A 169 8.99 -29.54 -2.04
CA LYS A 169 8.36 -30.04 -0.82
C LYS A 169 7.34 -31.15 -1.13
N LYS A 170 6.48 -30.94 -2.13
CA LYS A 170 5.47 -31.93 -2.53
C LYS A 170 6.10 -33.19 -3.12
N MET A 171 7.19 -33.07 -3.89
CA MET A 171 7.97 -34.21 -4.36
C MET A 171 8.56 -35.01 -3.20
N MET A 172 9.16 -34.35 -2.20
CA MET A 172 9.68 -35.02 -1.01
C MET A 172 8.59 -35.73 -0.21
N GLU A 173 7.43 -35.11 -0.02
CA GLU A 173 6.29 -35.71 0.67
C GLU A 173 5.82 -36.99 -0.05
N LEU A 174 5.69 -36.94 -1.37
CA LEU A 174 5.29 -38.11 -2.19
C LEU A 174 6.33 -39.23 -2.13
N VAL A 175 7.63 -38.89 -2.17
CA VAL A 175 8.72 -39.88 -2.03
C VAL A 175 8.71 -40.53 -0.65
N GLN A 176 8.52 -39.75 0.41
CA GLN A 176 8.44 -40.27 1.79
C GLN A 176 7.23 -41.19 1.99
N GLN A 177 6.13 -40.93 1.29
CA GLN A 177 4.92 -41.75 1.32
C GLN A 177 5.00 -42.99 0.41
N GLY A 178 6.06 -43.10 -0.41
CA GLY A 178 6.19 -44.17 -1.42
C GLY A 178 5.19 -44.03 -2.58
N ASP A 179 4.55 -42.87 -2.75
CA ASP A 179 3.57 -42.61 -3.81
C ASP A 179 4.26 -42.25 -5.13
N MET A 180 4.76 -43.27 -5.81
CA MET A 180 5.40 -43.13 -7.11
C MET A 180 4.44 -42.67 -8.21
N ALA A 181 3.14 -42.99 -8.09
CA ALA A 181 2.12 -42.57 -9.05
C ALA A 181 1.87 -41.06 -8.92
N GLY A 182 1.74 -40.55 -7.69
CA GLY A 182 1.65 -39.12 -7.41
C GLY A 182 2.89 -38.35 -7.86
N LEU A 183 4.09 -38.90 -7.67
CA LEU A 183 5.34 -38.28 -8.13
C LEU A 183 5.39 -38.15 -9.67
N GLN A 184 4.98 -39.20 -10.38
CA GLN A 184 4.92 -39.19 -11.84
C GLN A 184 3.86 -38.20 -12.35
N ALA A 185 2.70 -38.14 -11.70
CA ALA A 185 1.66 -37.16 -12.03
C ALA A 185 2.14 -35.72 -11.84
N LEU A 186 2.83 -35.42 -10.72
CA LEU A 186 3.38 -34.10 -10.44
C LEU A 186 4.45 -33.70 -11.47
N THR A 187 5.30 -34.64 -11.88
CA THR A 187 6.33 -34.38 -12.90
C THR A 187 5.68 -34.11 -14.27
N GLN A 188 4.64 -34.86 -14.64
CA GLN A 188 3.88 -34.60 -15.86
C GLN A 188 3.16 -33.24 -15.82
N GLU A 189 2.61 -32.86 -14.67
CA GLU A 189 2.00 -31.54 -14.47
C GLU A 189 3.03 -30.42 -14.71
N MET A 190 4.22 -30.54 -14.12
CA MET A 190 5.31 -29.59 -14.34
C MET A 190 5.75 -29.51 -15.80
N GLN A 191 5.83 -30.65 -16.50
CA GLN A 191 6.16 -30.68 -17.93
C GLN A 191 5.07 -30.01 -18.79
N ARG A 192 3.79 -30.27 -18.49
CA ARG A 192 2.67 -29.60 -19.17
C ARG A 192 2.64 -28.10 -18.87
N GLY A 193 3.10 -27.71 -17.68
CA GLY A 193 3.32 -26.31 -17.32
C GLY A 193 4.19 -25.58 -18.34
N ALA A 194 5.31 -26.18 -18.77
CA ALA A 194 6.19 -25.54 -19.76
C ALA A 194 5.47 -25.24 -21.09
N SER A 195 4.68 -26.18 -21.62
CA SER A 195 3.88 -25.96 -22.83
C SER A 195 2.84 -24.85 -22.64
N ARG A 196 2.15 -24.84 -21.49
CA ARG A 196 1.18 -23.80 -21.14
C ARG A 196 1.84 -22.42 -21.02
N ALA A 197 3.05 -22.36 -20.46
CA ALA A 197 3.83 -21.13 -20.37
C ALA A 197 4.16 -20.59 -21.77
N MET A 198 4.56 -21.46 -22.69
CA MET A 198 4.83 -21.08 -24.08
C MET A 198 3.57 -20.55 -24.77
N GLU A 199 2.43 -21.22 -24.61
CA GLU A 199 1.15 -20.76 -25.17
C GLU A 199 0.75 -19.38 -24.65
N LEU A 200 0.84 -19.17 -23.33
CA LEU A 200 0.59 -17.87 -22.72
C LEU A 200 1.55 -16.81 -23.25
N GLN A 201 2.85 -17.10 -23.31
CA GLN A 201 3.86 -16.11 -23.73
C GLN A 201 3.81 -15.77 -25.22
N GLN A 202 3.28 -16.65 -26.08
CA GLN A 202 3.21 -16.42 -27.52
C GLN A 202 1.96 -15.66 -27.97
N SER A 203 0.91 -15.59 -27.15
CA SER A 203 -0.35 -14.93 -27.51
C SER A 203 -0.65 -13.72 -26.62
N PRO A 204 -0.55 -12.49 -27.14
CA PRO A 204 -0.92 -11.28 -26.38
C PRO A 204 -2.34 -11.32 -25.82
N SER A 205 -3.29 -11.92 -26.54
CA SER A 205 -4.67 -12.08 -26.09
C SER A 205 -4.79 -13.04 -24.89
N ARG A 206 -4.06 -14.15 -24.90
CA ARG A 206 -4.02 -15.09 -23.76
C ARG A 206 -3.34 -14.47 -22.53
N GLN A 207 -2.30 -13.66 -22.72
CA GLN A 207 -1.70 -12.90 -21.61
C GLN A 207 -2.69 -11.90 -21.03
N ALA A 208 -3.49 -11.25 -21.89
CA ALA A 208 -4.49 -10.29 -21.44
C ALA A 208 -5.58 -10.99 -20.62
N GLU A 209 -6.10 -12.13 -21.09
CA GLU A 209 -7.03 -12.98 -20.33
C GLU A 209 -6.45 -13.36 -18.96
N HIS A 210 -5.20 -13.84 -18.91
CA HIS A 210 -4.52 -14.23 -17.68
C HIS A 210 -4.35 -13.08 -16.67
N TRP A 211 -4.00 -11.89 -17.15
CA TRP A 211 -3.90 -10.71 -16.28
C TRP A 211 -5.26 -10.16 -15.86
N ILE A 212 -6.30 -10.30 -16.69
CA ILE A 212 -7.68 -9.95 -16.32
C ILE A 212 -8.15 -10.87 -15.18
N GLU A 213 -7.90 -12.19 -15.26
CA GLU A 213 -8.23 -13.12 -14.19
C GLU A 213 -7.51 -12.77 -12.88
N CYS A 214 -6.23 -12.37 -12.96
CA CYS A 214 -5.48 -11.86 -11.81
C CYS A 214 -6.15 -10.64 -11.18
N LEU A 215 -6.56 -9.67 -12.01
CA LEU A 215 -7.23 -8.45 -11.56
C LEU A 215 -8.58 -8.78 -10.91
N GLU A 216 -9.38 -9.65 -11.53
CA GLU A 216 -10.66 -10.11 -11.00
C GLU A 216 -10.51 -10.83 -9.66
N GLU A 217 -9.46 -11.64 -9.48
CA GLU A 217 -9.20 -12.29 -8.20
C GLU A 217 -8.81 -11.27 -7.11
N ILE A 218 -7.93 -10.31 -7.42
CA ILE A 218 -7.58 -9.23 -6.50
C ILE A 218 -8.84 -8.43 -6.11
N MET A 219 -9.68 -8.10 -7.09
CA MET A 219 -10.93 -7.37 -6.88
C MET A 219 -11.96 -8.18 -6.08
N ARG A 220 -12.07 -9.48 -6.31
CA ARG A 220 -12.97 -10.37 -5.54
C ARG A 220 -12.50 -10.51 -4.10
N ALA A 221 -11.19 -10.60 -3.88
CA ALA A 221 -10.63 -10.62 -2.54
C ALA A 221 -10.78 -9.25 -1.85
N ALA A 222 -10.74 -8.16 -2.61
CA ALA A 222 -11.04 -6.81 -2.13
C ALA A 222 -12.55 -6.61 -1.93
N ASP A 223 -13.12 -7.22 -0.89
CA ASP A 223 -14.44 -6.80 -0.41
C ASP A 223 -14.44 -5.28 -0.18
N GLN A 224 -15.58 -4.63 -0.47
CA GLN A 224 -15.77 -3.18 -0.62
C GLN A 224 -15.40 -2.30 0.61
N LEU A 225 -14.76 -2.86 1.63
CA LEU A 225 -14.47 -2.24 2.92
C LEU A 225 -12.98 -2.37 3.24
N GLY A 226 -12.16 -1.44 2.75
CA GLY A 226 -10.75 -1.34 3.17
C GLY A 226 -10.34 0.08 3.56
N TYR A 227 -9.05 0.27 3.77
CA TYR A 227 -8.47 1.52 4.25
C TYR A 227 -7.65 2.18 3.14
N PRO A 228 -8.15 3.26 2.50
CA PRO A 228 -7.47 3.97 1.42
C PRO A 228 -6.33 4.88 1.89
N VAL A 229 -6.27 5.20 3.19
CA VAL A 229 -5.26 6.11 3.75
C VAL A 229 -4.45 5.39 4.82
N HIS A 230 -3.14 5.51 4.71
CA HIS A 230 -2.15 5.10 5.70
C HIS A 230 -1.58 6.34 6.39
N VAL A 231 -1.49 6.26 7.72
CA VAL A 231 -0.93 7.29 8.58
C VAL A 231 0.23 6.67 9.36
N GLU A 232 1.43 7.23 9.20
CA GLU A 232 2.65 6.76 9.84
C GLU A 232 3.26 7.86 10.71
N MET A 233 3.50 7.57 11.99
CA MET A 233 4.31 8.40 12.87
C MET A 233 5.78 8.02 12.67
N ARG A 234 6.57 8.91 12.06
CA ARG A 234 7.98 8.63 11.73
C ARG A 234 8.90 9.79 12.10
N SER A 235 10.17 9.47 12.36
CA SER A 235 11.23 10.46 12.56
C SER A 235 12.17 10.50 11.36
N VAL A 236 12.40 11.70 10.82
CA VAL A 236 13.26 11.95 9.66
C VAL A 236 14.41 12.87 10.08
N ARG A 237 15.65 12.47 9.77
CA ARG A 237 16.84 13.28 10.00
C ARG A 237 17.17 14.10 8.77
N GLN A 238 17.48 15.37 8.96
CA GLN A 238 17.91 16.25 7.89
C GLN A 238 19.23 16.91 8.25
N MET A 239 20.15 16.90 7.28
CA MET A 239 21.33 17.74 7.31
C MET A 239 20.94 19.12 6.80
N ILE A 240 21.21 20.15 7.59
CA ILE A 240 21.22 21.53 7.12
C ILE A 240 22.56 21.67 6.40
N GLU A 241 22.56 21.64 5.06
CA GLU A 241 23.73 22.10 4.31
C GLU A 241 23.96 23.56 4.68
N GLY A 242 25.02 23.81 5.44
CA GLY A 242 25.46 25.15 5.77
C GLY A 242 25.88 25.85 4.48
N ASP A 243 25.21 26.97 4.21
CA ASP A 243 25.61 27.94 3.21
C ASP A 243 27.10 28.25 3.43
N LYS A 244 27.95 27.89 2.46
CA LYS A 244 29.37 28.22 2.49
C LYS A 244 29.50 29.69 2.11
N GLY A 245 29.26 30.56 3.10
CA GLY A 245 29.68 31.95 3.08
C GLY A 245 31.20 32.07 3.20
#